data_AF-A0A1H0MIR4-F1
#
_entry.id   AF-A0A1H0MIR4-F1
#
_cell.length_a   1.000
_cell.length_b   1.000
_cell.length_c   1.000
_cell.angle_alpha   90.00
_cell.angle_beta   90.00
_cell.angle_gamma   90.00
#
_symmetry.space_group_name_H-M   'P 1'
#
loop_
_entity.id
_entity.type
_entity.pdbx_description
1 polymer ?
#
loop_
_entity_poly.entity_id
_entity_poly.type
_entity_poly.pdbx_seq_one_letter_code
_entity_poly.pdbx_strand_id
1 'polypeptide(L)' 'MICLDNLSPEDLLLLSNAVAISLSKDKDANEINVLGNFLVGTGSLMLIIAAQQQLLLSLKQDNTTT' A
#
# COMPACT_ATOMS: atom_id res chain seq x y z
N MET A 1 -13.66 0.43 -5.31
CA MET A 1 -12.94 1.53 -5.97
C MET A 1 -12.42 2.42 -4.87
N ILE A 2 -11.10 2.43 -4.66
CA ILE A 2 -10.49 3.37 -3.71
C ILE A 2 -10.34 4.67 -4.50
N CYS A 3 -11.03 5.74 -4.09
CA CYS A 3 -11.08 7.01 -4.82
C CYS A 3 -9.77 7.80 -4.67
N LEU A 4 -8.68 7.30 -5.23
CA LEU A 4 -7.41 8.03 -5.37
C LEU A 4 -7.19 8.54 -6.80
N ASP A 5 -8.02 8.12 -7.76
CA ASP A 5 -7.85 8.36 -9.20
C ASP A 5 -7.88 9.85 -9.60
N ASN A 6 -8.40 10.72 -8.73
CA ASN A 6 -8.51 12.17 -8.97
C ASN A 6 -7.51 13.01 -8.15
N LEU A 7 -6.59 12.38 -7.42
CA LEU A 7 -5.57 13.10 -6.65
C LEU A 7 -4.30 13.26 -7.48
N SER A 8 -3.73 14.46 -7.47
CA SER A 8 -2.40 14.66 -8.04
C SER A 8 -1.33 14.01 -7.15
N PRO A 9 -0.10 13.79 -7.66
CA PRO A 9 1.02 13.37 -6.83
C PRO A 9 1.26 14.27 -5.61
N GLU A 10 1.06 15.58 -5.76
CA GLU A 10 1.15 16.57 -4.67
C GLU A 10 0.04 16.39 -3.64
N ASP A 11 -1.19 16.10 -4.06
CA ASP A 11 -2.30 15.82 -3.14
C ASP A 11 -2.03 14.55 -2.32
N LEU A 12 -1.48 13.51 -2.97
CA LEU A 12 -1.08 12.27 -2.30
C LEU A 12 0.06 12.51 -1.30
N LEU A 13 1.03 13.36 -1.65
CA LEU A 13 2.10 13.76 -0.73
C LEU A 13 1.53 14.48 0.49
N LEU A 14 0.63 15.44 0.29
CA LEU A 14 -0.01 16.16 1.39
C LEU A 14 -0.81 15.20 2.29
N LEU A 15 -1.61 14.32 1.69
CA LEU A 15 -2.41 13.33 2.41
C LEU A 15 -1.53 12.36 3.22
N SER A 16 -0.46 11.83 2.62
CA SER A 16 0.44 10.91 3.31
C SER A 16 1.13 11.57 4.50
N ASN A 17 1.56 12.82 4.37
CA ASN A 17 2.08 13.60 5.50
C ASN A 17 1.02 13.84 6.58
N ALA A 18 -0.21 14.21 6.20
CA ALA A 18 -1.29 14.43 7.16
C ALA A 18 -1.62 13.15 7.95
N VAL A 19 -1.64 12.00 7.28
CA VAL A 19 -1.83 10.69 7.92
C VAL A 19 -0.66 10.36 8.84
N ALA A 20 0.59 10.50 8.39
CA ALA A 20 1.77 10.22 9.20
C ALA A 20 1.83 11.08 10.47
N ILE A 21 1.59 12.38 10.36
CA ILE A 21 1.55 13.31 11.50
C ILE A 21 0.42 12.91 12.46
N SER A 22 -0.78 12.66 11.95
CA SER A 22 -1.93 12.32 12.78
C SER A 22 -1.73 11.00 13.55
N LEU A 23 -1.17 9.99 12.88
CA LEU A 23 -0.88 8.69 13.47
C LEU A 23 0.27 8.73 14.49
N SER A 24 1.20 9.66 14.33
CA SER A 24 2.36 9.83 15.21
C SER A 24 2.09 10.74 16.40
N LYS A 25 0.95 11.43 16.43
CA LYS A 25 0.63 12.41 17.47
C LYS A 25 0.59 11.72 18.85
N ASP A 26 1.22 12.38 19.83
CA ASP A 26 1.28 11.95 21.23
C ASP A 26 1.96 10.58 21.44
N LYS A 27 2.80 10.14 20.49
CA LYS A 27 3.57 8.89 20.54
C LYS A 27 5.06 9.13 20.67
N ASP A 28 5.75 8.19 21.31
CA ASP A 28 7.20 8.18 21.32
C ASP A 28 7.81 7.53 20.05
N ALA A 29 9.13 7.62 19.92
CA ALA A 29 9.84 7.11 18.76
C ALA A 29 9.69 5.58 18.56
N ASN A 30 9.57 4.81 19.64
CA ASN A 30 9.40 3.36 19.56
C ASN A 30 8.00 3.01 19.07
N GLU A 31 6.98 3.67 19.61
CA GLU A 31 5.59 3.50 19.20
C GLU A 31 5.38 3.88 17.72
N ILE A 32 5.97 5.00 17.28
CA ILE A 32 5.96 5.43 15.87
C ILE A 32 6.66 4.39 14.99
N ASN A 33 7.79 3.84 15.44
CA ASN A 33 8.53 2.83 14.67
C ASN A 33 7.72 1.55 14.47
N VAL A 34 7.06 1.06 15.54
CA VAL A 34 6.18 -0.12 15.47
C VAL A 34 5.02 0.14 14.50
N LEU A 35 4.37 1.29 14.59
CA LEU A 35 3.26 1.65 13.71
C LEU A 35 3.69 1.79 12.24
N GLY A 36 4.83 2.44 12.00
CA GLY A 36 5.42 2.57 10.67
C GLY A 36 5.76 1.20 10.06
N ASN A 37 6.42 0.33 10.83
CA ASN A 37 6.74 -1.03 10.38
C ASN A 37 5.48 -1.85 10.08
N PHE A 38 4.42 -1.70 10.88
CA PHE A 38 3.14 -2.34 10.61
C PHE A 38 2.52 -1.90 9.27
N LEU A 39 2.52 -0.59 8.98
CA LEU A 39 2.02 -0.05 7.70
C LEU A 39 2.86 -0.50 6.51
N VAL A 40 4.20 -0.46 6.62
CA VAL A 40 5.12 -0.94 5.57
C VAL A 40 4.90 -2.43 5.31
N GLY A 41 4.81 -3.25 6.36
CA GLY A 41 4.58 -4.69 6.24
C GLY A 41 3.24 -5.00 5.59
N THR A 42 2.17 -4.32 6.01
CA THR A 42 0.82 -4.49 5.44
C THR A 42 0.79 -4.12 3.96
N GLY A 43 1.36 -2.97 3.58
CA GLY A 43 1.45 -2.54 2.19
C GLY A 43 2.25 -3.53 1.34
N SER A 44 3.36 -4.05 1.87
CA SER A 44 4.18 -5.07 1.19
C SER A 44 3.39 -6.37 0.94
N LEU A 45 2.63 -6.84 1.93
CA LEU A 45 1.78 -8.02 1.78
C LEU A 45 0.70 -7.81 0.71
N MET A 46 0.07 -6.63 0.67
CA MET A 46 -0.91 -6.29 -0.37
C MET A 46 -0.29 -6.34 -1.77
N LEU A 47 0.92 -5.80 -1.94
CA LEU A 47 1.65 -5.85 -3.22
C LEU A 47 2.01 -7.28 -3.62
N ILE A 48 2.45 -8.12 -2.67
CA ILE A 48 2.73 -9.54 -2.91
C ILE A 48 1.47 -10.28 -3.38
N ILE A 49 0.34 -10.05 -2.70
CA ILE A 49 -0.94 -10.66 -3.07
C ILE A 49 -1.34 -10.24 -4.49
N ALA A 50 -1.21 -8.95 -4.84
CA ALA A 50 -1.51 -8.47 -6.18
C ALA A 50 -0.60 -9.11 -7.24
N ALA A 51 0.70 -9.21 -6.98
CA ALA A 51 1.65 -9.86 -7.88
C ALA A 51 1.31 -11.36 -8.09
N GLN A 52 0.94 -12.07 -7.01
CA GLN A 52 0.50 -13.45 -7.09
C GLN A 52 -0.78 -13.61 -7.92
N GLN A 53 -1.75 -12.71 -7.77
CA GLN A 53 -2.97 -12.72 -8.58
C GLN A 53 -2.66 -12.49 -10.07
N GLN A 54 -1.79 -11.54 -10.40
CA GLN A 54 -1.37 -11.26 -11.78
C GLN A 54 -0.65 -12.47 -12.41
N LEU A 55 0.24 -13.12 -11.67
CA LEU A 55 0.93 -14.33 -12.13
C LEU A 55 -0.04 -15.48 -12.40
N LEU A 56 -1.01 -15.71 -11.51
CA LEU A 56 -2.03 -16.76 -11.73
C LEU A 56 -2.90 -16.47 -12.95
N LEU A 57 -3.17 -15.20 -13.27
CA LEU A 57 -3.90 -14.81 -14.48
C LEU A 57 -3.07 -15.06 -15.74
N SER A 58 -1.78 -14.70 -15.74
CA SER A 58 -0.91 -14.93 -16.91
C SER A 58 -0.75 -16.42 -17.22
N LEU A 59 -0.53 -17.27 -16.20
CA LEU A 59 -0.43 -18.72 -16.37
C LEU A 59 -1.73 -19.35 -16.91
N LYS A 60 -2.89 -18.80 -16.56
CA LYS A 60 -4.18 -19.27 -17.10
C LYS A 60 -4.36 -18.88 -18.57
N GLN A 61 -3.94 -17.68 -18.96
CA GLN A 61 -3.99 -17.23 -20.36
C GLN A 61 -3.08 -18.09 -21.25
N ASP A 62 -1.86 -18.37 -20.82
CA ASP A 62 -0.90 -19.20 -21.58
C ASP A 62 -1.47 -20.60 -21.86
N ASN A 63 -2.10 -21.24 -20.86
CA ASN A 63 -2.68 -22.58 -20.99
C ASN A 63 -3.94 -22.66 -21.88
N THR A 64 -4.58 -21.53 -22.20
CA THR A 64 -5.77 -21.48 -23.09
C THR A 64 -5.45 -21.19 -24.55
N THR A 65 -4.18 -20.93 -24.88
CA THR A 65 -3.75 -20.54 -26.24
C THR A 65 -2.96 -21.64 -26.97
N THR A 66 -2.91 -22.84 -26.40
CA THR A 66 -2.38 -24.09 -26.99
C THR A 66 -3.46 -25.13 -27.10
#